data_AF-A0A059ZSN8-F1
#
_entry.id   AF-A0A059ZSN8-F1
#
_cell.length_a   1.000
_cell.length_b   1.000
_cell.length_c   1.000
_cell.angle_alpha   90.00
_cell.angle_beta   90.00
_cell.angle_gamma   90.00
#
_symmetry.space_group_name_H-M   'P 1'
#
loop_
_entity.id
_entity.type
_entity.pdbx_description
1 polymer ?
#
loop_
_entity_poly.entity_id
_entity_poly.type
_entity_poly.pdbx_seq_one_letter_code
_entity_poly.pdbx_strand_id
1 'polypeptide(L)'
;MTEIVLFTPKAELDAAANLRGFVDICRSKLTVFGADLPFQNDVWDVTEAVVTKGKGSKRERITFSNAATVDEKAPEMMREPFLSFAKAYLRYMHGMRPTKSIHNRVAALRAIEAALLENNAHPDPVQIDSRVLNRAAQIVSDRFGDGAAYRVGGQIEMIGTFLAENRLTSVPVRWHNPIKRPSSAVRVGKEFDERRAEKMPSSAALDALPRIFRIATEPADVITASVAAILLASPARISEVLTLPEACEVREPRKGKEDAYGLRWWPAKGAEPMVKWLVPSMASVVEDALQKIRVATDEARRIAKWYEKNAGQIYLSPDVSHLGGREWLSMAEVAEVLGFTDRGAASAWCRAKAIKIVRLDGKHLFARELCSNLVYGRSTTSLRRVAHCC
;
A
#
# COMPACT_ATOMS: atom_id res chain seq x y z
N MET A 1 3.40 -19.08 53.73
CA MET A 1 3.26 -17.94 52.81
C MET A 1 1.79 -17.56 52.80
N THR A 2 1.46 -16.35 53.24
CA THR A 2 0.09 -15.86 53.28
C THR A 2 -0.35 -15.51 51.87
N GLU A 3 -1.40 -16.16 51.37
CA GLU A 3 -1.99 -15.85 50.07
C GLU A 3 -2.77 -14.54 50.19
N ILE A 4 -2.16 -13.43 49.77
CA ILE A 4 -2.80 -12.11 49.80
C ILE A 4 -3.67 -12.00 48.55
N VAL A 5 -4.99 -12.10 48.73
CA VAL A 5 -5.98 -11.80 47.68
C VAL A 5 -6.29 -10.31 47.73
N LEU A 6 -5.90 -9.58 46.68
CA LEU A 6 -6.24 -8.17 46.53
C LEU A 6 -7.68 -8.02 46.02
N PHE A 7 -8.44 -7.09 46.58
CA PHE A 7 -9.77 -6.76 46.10
C PHE A 7 -9.71 -6.09 44.73
N THR A 8 -10.44 -6.62 43.74
CA THR A 8 -10.62 -6.02 42.41
C THR A 8 -12.06 -5.54 42.24
N PRO A 9 -12.31 -4.28 41.87
CA PRO A 9 -13.66 -3.77 41.66
C PRO A 9 -14.41 -4.57 40.59
N LYS A 10 -15.71 -4.79 40.80
CA LYS A 10 -16.56 -5.51 39.83
C LYS A 10 -16.54 -4.89 38.42
N ALA A 11 -16.52 -3.56 38.33
CA ALA A 11 -16.46 -2.87 37.04
C ALA A 11 -15.21 -3.23 36.22
N GLU A 12 -14.08 -3.46 36.90
CA GLU A 12 -12.83 -3.87 36.26
C GLU A 12 -12.90 -5.34 35.81
N LEU A 13 -13.47 -6.22 36.65
CA LEU A 13 -13.68 -7.63 36.29
C LEU A 13 -14.62 -7.78 35.08
N ASP A 14 -15.72 -7.02 35.06
CA ASP A 14 -16.70 -7.02 33.97
C ASP A 14 -16.05 -6.49 32.67
N ALA A 15 -15.29 -5.40 32.74
CA ALA A 15 -14.57 -4.84 31.59
C ALA A 15 -13.51 -5.82 31.04
N ALA A 16 -12.74 -6.47 31.91
CA ALA A 16 -11.76 -7.48 31.52
C ALA A 16 -12.43 -8.72 30.89
N ALA A 17 -13.60 -9.13 31.37
CA ALA A 17 -14.38 -10.20 30.76
C ALA A 17 -14.90 -9.80 29.36
N ASN A 18 -15.44 -8.59 29.21
CA ASN A 18 -15.91 -8.07 27.92
C ASN A 18 -14.76 -7.95 26.91
N LEU A 19 -13.59 -7.47 27.34
CA LEU A 19 -12.41 -7.35 26.50
C LEU A 19 -11.95 -8.71 25.98
N ARG A 20 -11.86 -9.72 26.86
CA ARG A 20 -11.53 -11.10 26.45
C ARG A 20 -12.56 -11.64 25.45
N GLY A 21 -13.84 -11.51 25.75
CA GLY A 21 -14.91 -11.95 24.84
C GLY A 21 -14.86 -11.25 23.48
N PHE A 22 -14.57 -9.96 23.44
CA PHE A 22 -14.40 -9.20 22.21
C PHE A 22 -13.21 -9.71 21.37
N VAL A 23 -12.04 -9.91 22.00
CA VAL A 23 -10.86 -10.46 21.33
C VAL A 23 -11.15 -11.86 20.78
N ASP A 24 -11.81 -12.71 21.55
CA ASP A 24 -12.13 -14.08 21.16
C ASP A 24 -13.06 -14.13 19.95
N ILE A 25 -14.11 -13.30 19.91
CA ILE A 25 -15.01 -13.19 18.75
C ILE A 25 -14.24 -12.72 17.52
N CYS A 26 -13.39 -11.69 17.65
CA CYS A 26 -12.62 -11.16 16.55
C CYS A 26 -11.59 -12.16 16.00
N ARG A 27 -11.02 -12.97 16.88
CA ARG A 27 -10.06 -14.02 16.53
C ARG A 27 -10.74 -15.18 15.82
N SER A 28 -11.83 -15.69 16.39
CA SER A 28 -12.42 -16.98 16.01
C SER A 28 -13.58 -16.91 15.01
N LYS A 29 -14.33 -15.79 14.96
CA LYS A 29 -15.57 -15.70 14.17
C LYS A 29 -15.49 -14.77 12.97
N LEU A 30 -14.64 -13.74 13.01
CA LEU A 30 -14.51 -12.80 11.89
C LEU A 30 -13.65 -13.39 10.76
N THR A 31 -14.01 -13.08 9.52
CA THR A 31 -13.26 -13.45 8.30
C THR A 31 -12.66 -12.22 7.59
N VAL A 32 -12.75 -11.05 8.21
CA VAL A 32 -12.11 -9.81 7.71
C VAL A 32 -10.60 -10.04 7.61
N PHE A 33 -10.00 -9.60 6.50
CA PHE A 33 -8.61 -9.90 6.08
C PHE A 33 -8.34 -11.36 5.70
N GLY A 34 -9.37 -12.15 5.46
CA GLY A 34 -9.30 -13.56 5.09
C GLY A 34 -9.78 -14.47 6.22
N ALA A 35 -10.42 -15.59 5.83
CA ALA A 35 -10.85 -16.62 6.77
C ALA A 35 -9.66 -17.27 7.48
N ASP A 36 -8.57 -17.48 6.74
CA ASP A 36 -7.35 -18.16 7.21
C ASP A 36 -6.30 -17.18 7.77
N LEU A 37 -6.73 -15.97 8.18
CA LEU A 37 -5.81 -14.96 8.74
C LEU A 37 -5.10 -15.52 9.98
N PRO A 38 -3.75 -15.59 10.00
CA PRO A 38 -3.02 -16.05 11.17
C PRO A 38 -3.01 -14.97 12.26
N PHE A 39 -4.07 -14.92 13.08
CA PHE A 39 -4.27 -13.88 14.09
C PHE A 39 -3.08 -13.73 15.06
N GLN A 40 -2.37 -14.82 15.35
CA GLN A 40 -1.22 -14.80 16.25
C GLN A 40 -0.02 -14.05 15.66
N ASN A 41 0.11 -13.97 14.33
CA ASN A 41 1.22 -13.26 13.71
C ASN A 41 1.13 -11.75 13.98
N ASP A 42 2.29 -11.11 14.11
CA ASP A 42 2.37 -9.65 14.35
C ASP A 42 2.46 -8.83 13.06
N VAL A 43 2.54 -9.51 11.91
CA VAL A 43 2.51 -8.90 10.59
C VAL A 43 1.41 -9.57 9.75
N TRP A 44 0.43 -8.78 9.34
CA TRP A 44 -0.67 -9.22 8.49
C TRP A 44 -0.53 -8.64 7.08
N ASP A 45 -0.69 -9.47 6.07
CA ASP A 45 -0.88 -8.99 4.69
C ASP A 45 -2.36 -8.73 4.45
N VAL A 46 -2.69 -7.47 4.19
CA VAL A 46 -4.05 -6.99 3.95
C VAL A 46 -4.24 -6.45 2.52
N THR A 47 -3.33 -6.78 1.59
CA THR A 47 -3.36 -6.28 0.20
C THR A 47 -4.72 -6.41 -0.47
N GLU A 48 -5.40 -7.53 -0.29
CA GLU A 48 -6.70 -7.79 -0.93
C GLU A 48 -7.84 -7.01 -0.27
N ALA A 49 -7.73 -6.72 1.02
CA ALA A 49 -8.74 -5.98 1.77
C ALA A 49 -8.57 -4.46 1.69
N VAL A 50 -7.40 -3.98 1.27
CA VAL A 50 -7.04 -2.55 1.20
C VAL A 50 -6.58 -2.19 -0.22
N VAL A 51 -7.45 -2.41 -1.20
CA VAL A 51 -7.12 -2.21 -2.61
C VAL A 51 -6.98 -0.71 -2.94
N THR A 52 -5.79 -0.33 -3.39
CA THR A 52 -5.47 1.01 -3.91
C THR A 52 -5.01 0.92 -5.36
N LYS A 53 -5.64 1.69 -6.26
CA LYS A 53 -5.27 1.75 -7.69
C LYS A 53 -3.85 2.33 -7.86
N GLY A 54 -3.10 1.82 -8.85
CA GLY A 54 -1.77 2.35 -9.20
C GLY A 54 -0.62 1.99 -8.25
N LYS A 55 -0.78 1.01 -7.35
CA LYS A 55 0.31 0.52 -6.47
C LYS A 55 1.12 -0.66 -7.03
N GLY A 56 0.80 -1.15 -8.24
CA GLY A 56 1.47 -2.30 -8.85
C GLY A 56 1.38 -3.56 -7.98
N SER A 57 2.51 -4.24 -7.77
CA SER A 57 2.65 -5.45 -6.94
C SER A 57 2.99 -5.16 -5.47
N LYS A 58 2.95 -3.90 -5.02
CA LYS A 58 3.27 -3.55 -3.63
C LYS A 58 2.26 -4.18 -2.67
N ARG A 59 2.78 -4.92 -1.69
CA ARG A 59 1.97 -5.50 -0.61
C ARG A 59 1.60 -4.42 0.40
N GLU A 60 0.38 -4.52 0.94
CA GLU A 60 -0.12 -3.66 2.00
C GLU A 60 -0.08 -4.50 3.26
N ARG A 61 0.88 -4.21 4.15
CA ARG A 61 1.09 -4.99 5.36
C ARG A 61 0.88 -4.14 6.59
N ILE A 62 0.35 -4.75 7.63
CA ILE A 62 0.18 -4.14 8.94
C ILE A 62 1.14 -4.83 9.88
N THR A 63 2.01 -4.06 10.51
CA THR A 63 2.91 -4.52 11.57
C THR A 63 2.45 -3.93 12.89
N PHE A 64 2.13 -4.77 13.86
CA PHE A 64 1.66 -4.35 15.20
C PHE A 64 2.84 -3.98 16.11
N SER A 65 3.75 -3.16 15.60
CA SER A 65 4.90 -2.64 16.34
C SER A 65 4.52 -1.54 17.34
N ASN A 66 5.34 -1.36 18.38
CA ASN A 66 5.21 -0.27 19.34
C ASN A 66 5.60 1.09 18.73
N ALA A 67 5.30 2.18 19.45
CA ALA A 67 5.60 3.54 18.98
C ALA A 67 7.11 3.87 19.00
N ALA A 68 7.86 3.33 19.96
CA ALA A 68 9.26 3.71 20.21
C ALA A 68 10.20 3.28 19.08
N THR A 69 9.98 2.09 18.53
CA THR A 69 10.92 1.45 17.59
C THR A 69 10.38 1.32 16.16
N VAL A 70 9.19 1.86 15.86
CA VAL A 70 8.52 1.67 14.55
C VAL A 70 9.33 2.11 13.32
N ASP A 71 10.26 3.07 13.49
CA ASP A 71 11.12 3.54 12.41
C ASP A 71 12.41 2.71 12.26
N GLU A 72 12.64 1.76 13.16
CA GLU A 72 13.77 0.85 13.12
C GLU A 72 13.55 -0.27 12.09
N LYS A 73 14.65 -0.87 11.63
CA LYS A 73 14.61 -1.96 10.65
C LYS A 73 13.87 -3.20 11.17
N ALA A 74 13.96 -3.46 12.47
CA ALA A 74 13.33 -4.57 13.17
C ALA A 74 12.62 -4.03 14.41
N PRO A 75 11.41 -3.47 14.25
CA PRO A 75 10.70 -2.84 15.35
C PRO A 75 10.24 -3.89 16.36
N GLU A 76 10.19 -3.51 17.63
CA GLU A 76 9.56 -4.29 18.69
C GLU A 76 8.03 -4.25 18.57
N MET A 77 7.39 -5.36 18.92
CA MET A 77 5.92 -5.48 18.90
C MET A 77 5.27 -4.82 20.12
N MET A 78 4.01 -4.41 19.99
CA MET A 78 3.22 -3.97 21.14
C MET A 78 3.18 -5.08 22.19
N ARG A 79 3.09 -4.71 23.47
CA ARG A 79 3.04 -5.70 24.56
C ARG A 79 1.63 -6.21 24.81
N GLU A 80 1.52 -7.46 25.30
CA GLU A 80 0.25 -7.99 25.79
C GLU A 80 -0.11 -7.35 27.15
N PRO A 81 -1.42 -7.19 27.46
CA PRO A 81 -2.59 -7.64 26.68
C PRO A 81 -3.04 -6.68 25.57
N PHE A 82 -2.38 -5.53 25.40
CA PHE A 82 -2.78 -4.53 24.39
C PHE A 82 -2.68 -5.05 22.96
N LEU A 83 -1.65 -5.83 22.63
CA LEU A 83 -1.43 -6.38 21.29
C LEU A 83 -2.64 -7.19 20.78
N SER A 84 -3.16 -8.09 21.61
CA SER A 84 -4.36 -8.87 21.28
C SER A 84 -5.60 -7.99 21.05
N PHE A 85 -5.78 -6.94 21.85
CA PHE A 85 -6.83 -5.95 21.63
C PHE A 85 -6.63 -5.16 20.33
N ALA A 86 -5.41 -4.68 20.05
CA ALA A 86 -5.08 -3.91 18.85
C ALA A 86 -5.40 -4.70 17.58
N LYS A 87 -5.02 -5.99 17.54
CA LYS A 87 -5.37 -6.93 16.46
C LYS A 87 -6.88 -7.09 16.31
N ALA A 88 -7.60 -7.32 17.40
CA ALA A 88 -9.05 -7.49 17.41
C ALA A 88 -9.79 -6.23 16.94
N TYR A 89 -9.47 -5.07 17.51
CA TYR A 89 -10.03 -3.77 17.17
C TYR A 89 -9.84 -3.46 15.69
N LEU A 90 -8.61 -3.63 15.19
CA LEU A 90 -8.30 -3.35 13.79
C LEU A 90 -9.13 -4.21 12.82
N ARG A 91 -9.23 -5.52 13.10
CA ARG A 91 -10.01 -6.48 12.31
C ARG A 91 -11.49 -6.16 12.34
N TYR A 92 -12.06 -5.95 13.52
CA TYR A 92 -13.47 -5.60 13.71
C TYR A 92 -13.83 -4.31 12.98
N MET A 93 -13.06 -3.25 13.23
CA MET A 93 -13.37 -1.93 12.69
C MET A 93 -13.15 -1.84 11.19
N HIS A 94 -12.30 -2.68 10.58
CA HIS A 94 -12.21 -2.74 9.12
C HIS A 94 -13.40 -3.48 8.51
N GLY A 95 -13.98 -4.46 9.21
CA GLY A 95 -15.23 -5.10 8.79
C GLY A 95 -16.42 -4.15 8.84
N MET A 96 -16.53 -3.37 9.92
CA MET A 96 -17.64 -2.42 10.10
C MET A 96 -17.48 -1.14 9.27
N ARG A 97 -16.26 -0.60 9.19
CA ARG A 97 -15.95 0.63 8.47
C ARG A 97 -14.62 0.50 7.73
N PRO A 98 -14.63 -0.13 6.53
CA PRO A 98 -13.44 -0.29 5.72
C PRO A 98 -12.78 1.06 5.41
N THR A 99 -11.46 1.10 5.47
CA THR A 99 -10.68 2.31 5.14
C THR A 99 -9.44 1.98 4.31
N LYS A 100 -9.09 2.87 3.39
CA LYS A 100 -7.82 2.81 2.65
C LYS A 100 -6.64 3.35 3.47
N SER A 101 -6.91 4.16 4.49
CA SER A 101 -5.90 4.78 5.36
C SER A 101 -5.76 4.02 6.68
N ILE A 102 -5.58 2.71 6.60
CA ILE A 102 -5.55 1.81 7.76
C ILE A 102 -4.41 2.13 8.74
N HIS A 103 -3.29 2.66 8.24
CA HIS A 103 -2.12 3.02 9.04
C HIS A 103 -2.38 4.14 10.06
N ASN A 104 -3.34 5.04 9.82
CA ASN A 104 -3.70 6.04 10.82
C ASN A 104 -4.31 5.40 12.07
N ARG A 105 -5.03 4.28 11.90
CA ARG A 105 -5.62 3.52 13.01
C ARG A 105 -4.54 2.77 13.79
N VAL A 106 -3.58 2.18 13.09
CA VAL A 106 -2.41 1.53 13.72
C VAL A 106 -1.56 2.55 14.48
N ALA A 107 -1.34 3.74 13.91
CA ALA A 107 -0.63 4.83 14.59
C ALA A 107 -1.35 5.29 15.87
N ALA A 108 -2.68 5.36 15.86
CA ALA A 108 -3.45 5.67 17.06
C ALA A 108 -3.30 4.58 18.14
N LEU A 109 -3.36 3.30 17.76
CA LEU A 109 -3.12 2.18 18.68
C LEU A 109 -1.71 2.24 19.30
N ARG A 110 -0.68 2.56 18.50
CA ARG A 110 0.69 2.78 18.99
C ARG A 110 0.77 3.90 20.03
N ALA A 111 0.10 5.02 19.78
CA ALA A 111 0.11 6.15 20.71
C ALA A 111 -0.58 5.82 22.03
N ILE A 112 -1.68 5.06 21.99
CA ILE A 112 -2.39 4.61 23.20
C ILE A 112 -1.55 3.62 24.00
N GLU A 113 -0.92 2.64 23.34
CA GLU A 113 -0.03 1.69 24.01
C GLU A 113 1.15 2.41 24.68
N ALA A 114 1.79 3.33 23.97
CA ALA A 114 2.89 4.13 24.52
C ALA A 114 2.44 4.95 25.74
N ALA A 115 1.25 5.58 25.69
CA ALA A 115 0.69 6.32 26.81
C ALA A 115 0.35 5.42 28.03
N LEU A 116 -0.08 4.18 27.80
CA LEU A 116 -0.31 3.20 28.88
C LEU A 116 1.01 2.79 29.56
N LEU A 117 2.07 2.58 28.76
CA LEU A 117 3.38 2.16 29.26
C LEU A 117 4.10 3.20 30.12
N GLU A 118 3.74 4.48 30.01
CA GLU A 118 4.31 5.54 30.86
C GLU A 118 3.88 5.39 32.33
N ASN A 119 2.73 4.77 32.60
CA ASN A 119 2.15 4.68 33.95
C ASN A 119 1.96 3.25 34.46
N ASN A 120 2.06 2.24 33.58
CA ASN A 120 1.86 0.84 33.94
C ASN A 120 2.97 -0.04 33.36
N ALA A 121 3.43 -1.02 34.16
CA ALA A 121 4.36 -2.04 33.69
C ALA A 121 3.76 -2.94 32.57
N HIS A 122 2.43 -3.02 32.50
CA HIS A 122 1.67 -3.78 31.50
C HIS A 122 0.60 -2.88 30.85
N PRO A 123 0.55 -2.76 29.51
CA PRO A 123 -0.43 -1.91 28.86
C PRO A 123 -1.79 -2.62 28.78
N ASP A 124 -2.62 -2.47 29.80
CA ASP A 124 -3.97 -3.05 29.83
C ASP A 124 -5.01 -2.11 29.19
N PRO A 125 -5.71 -2.52 28.11
CA PRO A 125 -6.78 -1.72 27.53
C PRO A 125 -7.91 -1.36 28.50
N VAL A 126 -8.16 -2.17 29.54
CA VAL A 126 -9.20 -1.91 30.55
C VAL A 126 -8.92 -0.60 31.32
N GLN A 127 -7.64 -0.24 31.44
CA GLN A 127 -7.16 0.93 32.18
C GLN A 127 -7.09 2.21 31.32
N ILE A 128 -7.59 2.17 30.07
CA ILE A 128 -7.63 3.37 29.22
C ILE A 128 -8.68 4.34 29.78
N ASP A 129 -8.21 5.52 30.18
CA ASP A 129 -9.03 6.64 30.65
C ASP A 129 -8.74 7.93 29.86
N SER A 130 -9.32 9.06 30.31
CA SER A 130 -9.12 10.36 29.67
C SER A 130 -7.66 10.84 29.73
N ARG A 131 -6.89 10.45 30.75
CA ARG A 131 -5.48 10.83 30.91
C ARG A 131 -4.64 10.12 29.87
N VAL A 132 -4.86 8.82 29.68
CA VAL A 132 -4.22 8.01 28.63
C VAL A 132 -4.53 8.57 27.24
N LEU A 133 -5.80 8.89 26.96
CA LEU A 133 -6.21 9.43 25.65
C LEU A 133 -5.63 10.83 25.38
N ASN A 134 -5.60 11.70 26.39
CA ASN A 134 -4.93 13.01 26.30
C ASN A 134 -3.43 12.86 26.04
N ARG A 135 -2.78 11.93 26.73
CA ARG A 135 -1.34 11.67 26.54
C ARG A 135 -1.05 11.09 25.16
N ALA A 136 -1.88 10.16 24.68
CA ALA A 136 -1.77 9.65 23.32
C ALA A 136 -1.93 10.75 22.26
N ALA A 137 -2.83 11.72 22.47
CA ALA A 137 -2.97 12.86 21.57
C ALA A 137 -1.73 13.78 21.57
N GLN A 138 -1.07 13.97 22.73
CA GLN A 138 0.22 14.67 22.79
C GLN A 138 1.31 13.94 22.01
N ILE A 139 1.48 12.63 22.24
CA ILE A 139 2.45 11.78 21.51
C ILE A 139 2.23 11.89 19.99
N VAL A 140 0.98 11.89 19.54
CA VAL A 140 0.62 12.07 18.12
C VAL A 140 0.96 13.47 17.62
N SER A 141 0.75 14.50 18.42
CA SER A 141 1.01 15.89 18.04
C SER A 141 2.51 16.16 17.91
N ASP A 142 3.32 15.58 18.80
CA ASP A 142 4.78 15.71 18.78
C ASP A 142 5.41 14.95 17.61
N ARG A 143 4.77 13.84 17.18
CA ARG A 143 5.31 12.94 16.15
C ARG A 143 4.94 13.33 14.72
N PHE A 144 3.76 13.87 14.50
CA PHE A 144 3.19 14.05 13.15
C PHE A 144 2.94 15.52 12.83
N GLY A 145 3.12 15.91 11.57
CA GLY A 145 2.66 17.24 11.12
C GLY A 145 1.13 17.41 11.27
N ASP A 146 0.66 18.64 11.47
CA ASP A 146 -0.69 18.98 11.95
C ASP A 146 -1.83 18.20 11.28
N GLY A 147 -1.78 18.05 9.95
CA GLY A 147 -2.82 17.34 9.21
C GLY A 147 -2.84 15.84 9.46
N ALA A 148 -1.67 15.22 9.65
CA ALA A 148 -1.56 13.81 10.03
C ALA A 148 -1.94 13.63 11.50
N ALA A 149 -1.45 14.51 12.39
CA ALA A 149 -1.79 14.50 13.81
C ALA A 149 -3.32 14.55 14.02
N TYR A 150 -4.01 15.48 13.36
CA TYR A 150 -5.49 15.57 13.41
C TYR A 150 -6.19 14.28 13.00
N ARG A 151 -5.73 13.63 11.90
CA ARG A 151 -6.34 12.40 11.40
C ARG A 151 -6.12 11.20 12.34
N VAL A 152 -4.93 11.10 12.93
CA VAL A 152 -4.60 10.05 13.91
C VAL A 152 -5.34 10.31 15.22
N GLY A 153 -5.42 11.57 15.68
CA GLY A 153 -6.24 11.96 16.83
C GLY A 153 -7.72 11.60 16.66
N GLY A 154 -8.28 11.78 15.46
CA GLY A 154 -9.63 11.30 15.16
C GLY A 154 -9.79 9.77 15.21
N GLN A 155 -8.72 8.99 14.99
CA GLN A 155 -8.75 7.55 15.23
C GLN A 155 -8.67 7.22 16.73
N ILE A 156 -7.91 7.99 17.53
CA ILE A 156 -7.91 7.86 19.01
C ILE A 156 -9.32 8.08 19.55
N GLU A 157 -10.03 9.10 19.06
CA GLU A 157 -11.42 9.38 19.44
C GLU A 157 -12.35 8.21 19.12
N MET A 158 -12.23 7.64 17.91
CA MET A 158 -12.99 6.45 17.53
C MET A 158 -12.68 5.22 18.41
N ILE A 159 -11.44 5.06 18.85
CA ILE A 159 -11.05 3.98 19.78
C ILE A 159 -11.68 4.21 21.16
N GLY A 160 -11.57 5.43 21.69
CA GLY A 160 -12.14 5.80 22.99
C GLY A 160 -13.66 5.61 23.03
N THR A 161 -14.37 6.08 22.01
CA THR A 161 -15.83 5.88 21.89
C THR A 161 -16.18 4.39 21.82
N PHE A 162 -15.45 3.60 21.02
CA PHE A 162 -15.68 2.15 20.92
C PHE A 162 -15.49 1.45 22.26
N LEU A 163 -14.41 1.75 22.97
CA LEU A 163 -14.12 1.18 24.30
C LEU A 163 -15.25 1.50 25.29
N ALA A 164 -15.73 2.75 25.30
CA ALA A 164 -16.79 3.19 26.20
C ALA A 164 -18.15 2.55 25.87
N GLU A 165 -18.55 2.53 24.59
CA GLU A 165 -19.83 1.97 24.14
C GLU A 165 -19.93 0.46 24.38
N ASN A 166 -18.80 -0.26 24.27
CA ASN A 166 -18.73 -1.71 24.46
C ASN A 166 -18.33 -2.11 25.89
N ARG A 167 -18.24 -1.15 26.82
CA ARG A 167 -17.88 -1.38 28.24
C ARG A 167 -16.60 -2.20 28.38
N LEU A 168 -15.56 -1.82 27.62
CA LEU A 168 -14.25 -2.47 27.62
C LEU A 168 -13.25 -1.81 28.56
N THR A 169 -13.62 -0.70 29.20
CA THR A 169 -12.81 0.01 30.20
C THR A 169 -13.53 0.02 31.56
N SER A 170 -12.77 0.06 32.65
CA SER A 170 -13.31 0.15 34.01
C SER A 170 -14.16 1.40 34.21
N VAL A 171 -13.76 2.51 33.55
CA VAL A 171 -14.48 3.78 33.55
C VAL A 171 -14.75 4.17 32.09
N PRO A 172 -16.02 4.22 31.65
CA PRO A 172 -16.35 4.71 30.33
C PRO A 172 -16.03 6.21 30.22
N VAL A 173 -15.28 6.60 29.18
CA VAL A 173 -14.89 7.99 28.96
C VAL A 173 -15.48 8.50 27.65
N ARG A 174 -16.17 9.65 27.71
CA ARG A 174 -16.48 10.44 26.52
C ARG A 174 -15.33 11.42 26.26
N TRP A 175 -14.48 11.08 25.31
CA TRP A 175 -13.31 11.87 24.95
C TRP A 175 -13.46 12.43 23.53
N HIS A 176 -13.01 13.66 23.30
CA HIS A 176 -12.98 14.30 21.99
C HIS A 176 -11.56 14.69 21.64
N ASN A 177 -11.19 14.58 20.36
CA ASN A 177 -9.86 14.91 19.89
C ASN A 177 -9.51 16.41 20.10
N PRO A 178 -8.50 16.75 20.92
CA PRO A 178 -8.11 18.14 21.17
C PRO A 178 -7.27 18.73 20.02
N ILE A 179 -6.73 17.88 19.13
CA ILE A 179 -5.88 18.32 18.02
C ILE A 179 -6.77 19.06 17.02
N LYS A 180 -6.48 20.34 16.77
CA LYS A 180 -7.26 21.14 15.83
C LYS A 180 -7.02 20.67 14.41
N ARG A 181 -8.11 20.61 13.63
CA ARG A 181 -8.00 20.43 12.19
C ARG A 181 -7.20 21.61 11.62
N PRO A 182 -6.12 21.38 10.85
CA PRO A 182 -5.42 22.48 10.21
C PRO A 182 -6.38 23.26 9.32
N SER A 183 -6.24 24.58 9.32
CA SER A 183 -7.00 25.49 8.47
C SER A 183 -6.96 25.02 7.00
N SER A 184 -8.07 24.44 6.55
CA SER A 184 -8.34 24.14 5.14
C SER A 184 -9.36 25.10 4.53
N ALA A 185 -9.71 26.15 5.26
CA ALA A 185 -10.93 26.95 5.06
C ALA A 185 -10.71 28.17 4.17
N VAL A 186 -9.56 28.83 4.26
CA VAL A 186 -9.26 29.95 3.36
C VAL A 186 -8.80 29.37 2.03
N ARG A 187 -9.76 29.18 1.12
CA ARG A 187 -9.55 28.70 -0.26
C ARG A 187 -9.54 29.84 -1.29
N VAL A 188 -9.58 31.08 -0.79
CA VAL A 188 -9.71 32.32 -1.56
C VAL A 188 -8.90 33.41 -0.87
N GLY A 189 -8.35 34.35 -1.62
CA GLY A 189 -7.61 35.50 -1.09
C GLY A 189 -6.09 35.36 -1.20
N LYS A 190 -5.40 36.48 -0.95
CA LYS A 190 -3.96 36.65 -1.23
C LYS A 190 -3.08 35.57 -0.62
N GLU A 191 -3.24 35.26 0.67
CA GLU A 191 -2.44 34.22 1.35
C GLU A 191 -2.64 32.82 0.74
N PHE A 192 -3.85 32.51 0.28
CA PHE A 192 -4.12 31.24 -0.41
C PHE A 192 -3.44 31.18 -1.77
N ASP A 193 -3.49 32.28 -2.53
CA ASP A 193 -2.88 32.39 -3.86
C ASP A 193 -1.36 32.34 -3.76
N GLU A 194 -0.76 33.01 -2.79
CA GLU A 194 0.69 32.97 -2.49
C GLU A 194 1.13 31.54 -2.16
N ARG A 195 0.44 30.86 -1.24
CA ARG A 195 0.73 29.46 -0.89
C ARG A 195 0.52 28.49 -2.07
N ARG A 196 -0.38 28.82 -3.00
CA ARG A 196 -0.56 28.03 -4.24
C ARG A 196 0.59 28.29 -5.20
N ALA A 197 1.00 29.55 -5.37
CA ALA A 197 2.13 29.94 -6.20
C ALA A 197 3.45 29.31 -5.72
N GLU A 198 3.67 29.24 -4.40
CA GLU A 198 4.83 28.55 -3.80
C GLU A 198 4.91 27.05 -4.16
N LYS A 199 3.77 26.42 -4.47
CA LYS A 199 3.71 25.00 -4.87
C LYS A 199 3.80 24.79 -6.37
N MET A 200 3.76 25.86 -7.16
CA MET A 200 3.89 25.76 -8.61
C MET A 200 5.37 25.51 -8.98
N PRO A 201 5.65 24.69 -10.01
CA PRO A 201 6.99 24.61 -10.56
C PRO A 201 7.46 25.98 -11.05
N SER A 202 8.78 26.21 -11.01
CA SER A 202 9.36 27.42 -11.59
C SER A 202 9.13 27.45 -13.12
N SER A 203 9.15 28.64 -13.72
CA SER A 203 9.03 28.78 -15.18
C SER A 203 10.08 27.95 -15.91
N ALA A 204 11.33 27.99 -15.44
CA ALA A 204 12.41 27.17 -15.99
C ALA A 204 12.13 25.65 -15.94
N ALA A 205 11.46 25.17 -14.89
CA ALA A 205 11.06 23.77 -14.80
C ALA A 205 9.95 23.43 -15.81
N LEU A 206 8.97 24.33 -16.00
CA LEU A 206 7.92 24.15 -16.99
C LEU A 206 8.49 24.17 -18.42
N ASP A 207 9.41 25.09 -18.71
CA ASP A 207 10.06 25.23 -20.02
C ASP A 207 10.98 24.04 -20.36
N ALA A 208 11.48 23.33 -19.34
CA ALA A 208 12.29 22.14 -19.54
C ALA A 208 11.47 20.92 -19.98
N LEU A 209 10.18 20.83 -19.63
CA LEU A 209 9.35 19.63 -19.87
C LEU A 209 9.27 19.23 -21.36
N PRO A 210 9.03 20.14 -22.33
CA PRO A 210 9.01 19.77 -23.74
C PRO A 210 10.37 19.27 -24.23
N ARG A 211 11.47 19.83 -23.71
CA ARG A 211 12.82 19.40 -24.07
C ARG A 211 13.11 17.99 -23.53
N ILE A 212 12.78 17.73 -22.27
CA ILE A 212 12.88 16.40 -21.64
C ILE A 212 12.08 15.38 -22.46
N PHE A 213 10.83 15.70 -22.81
CA PHE A 213 9.97 14.82 -23.62
C PHE A 213 10.55 14.48 -25.01
N ARG A 214 11.38 15.36 -25.58
CA ARG A 214 12.03 15.14 -26.88
C ARG A 214 13.35 14.37 -26.78
N ILE A 215 14.13 14.59 -25.72
CA ILE A 215 15.48 14.01 -25.59
C ILE A 215 15.52 12.74 -24.76
N ALA A 216 14.46 12.38 -24.03
CA ALA A 216 14.42 11.17 -23.22
C ALA A 216 14.60 9.92 -24.09
N THR A 217 15.58 9.09 -23.75
CA THR A 217 15.90 7.83 -24.45
C THR A 217 15.73 6.61 -23.54
N GLU A 218 16.04 6.75 -22.25
CA GLU A 218 15.89 5.66 -21.29
C GLU A 218 14.41 5.35 -21.05
N PRO A 219 13.98 4.06 -21.06
CA PRO A 219 12.56 3.70 -20.96
C PRO A 219 11.83 4.34 -19.77
N ALA A 220 12.49 4.45 -18.61
CA ALA A 220 11.92 5.07 -17.42
C ALA A 220 11.64 6.57 -17.61
N ASP A 221 12.56 7.29 -18.26
CA ASP A 221 12.43 8.71 -18.55
C ASP A 221 11.41 8.95 -19.66
N VAL A 222 11.41 8.11 -20.70
CA VAL A 222 10.45 8.14 -21.80
C VAL A 222 9.02 7.98 -21.27
N ILE A 223 8.78 6.99 -20.41
CA ILE A 223 7.46 6.77 -19.79
C ILE A 223 7.09 7.97 -18.90
N THR A 224 8.01 8.43 -18.05
CA THR A 224 7.75 9.54 -17.12
C THR A 224 7.41 10.84 -17.84
N ALA A 225 8.18 11.20 -18.87
CA ALA A 225 7.95 12.40 -19.66
C ALA A 225 6.66 12.30 -20.49
N SER A 226 6.36 11.12 -21.03
CA SER A 226 5.11 10.86 -21.76
C SER A 226 3.88 10.96 -20.85
N VAL A 227 3.95 10.42 -19.63
CA VAL A 227 2.89 10.58 -18.62
C VAL A 227 2.72 12.05 -18.23
N ALA A 228 3.80 12.82 -18.09
CA ALA A 228 3.72 14.25 -17.84
C ALA A 228 3.01 15.00 -18.98
N ALA A 229 3.35 14.68 -20.24
CA ALA A 229 2.68 15.26 -21.42
C ALA A 229 1.17 14.96 -21.44
N ILE A 230 0.78 13.72 -21.15
CA ILE A 230 -0.64 13.31 -21.05
C ILE A 230 -1.35 14.09 -19.93
N LEU A 231 -0.71 14.26 -18.76
CA LEU A 231 -1.30 14.99 -17.63
C LEU A 231 -1.42 16.50 -17.87
N LEU A 232 -0.51 17.09 -18.66
CA LEU A 232 -0.61 18.48 -19.09
C LEU A 232 -1.77 18.68 -20.08
N ALA A 233 -2.00 17.71 -20.98
CA ALA A 233 -3.10 17.76 -21.94
C ALA A 233 -4.46 17.40 -21.32
N SER A 234 -4.49 16.47 -20.36
CA SER A 234 -5.68 15.94 -19.71
C SER A 234 -5.45 15.76 -18.21
N PRO A 235 -5.62 16.83 -17.42
CA PRO A 235 -5.35 16.79 -15.98
C PRO A 235 -6.13 15.67 -15.28
N ALA A 236 -5.40 14.84 -14.53
CA ALA A 236 -5.94 13.67 -13.85
C ALA A 236 -5.07 13.24 -12.68
N ARG A 237 -5.51 12.21 -11.94
CA ARG A 237 -4.64 11.57 -10.96
C ARG A 237 -3.62 10.69 -11.68
N ILE A 238 -2.37 10.73 -11.22
CA ILE A 238 -1.31 9.85 -11.74
C ILE A 238 -1.74 8.37 -11.76
N SER A 239 -2.43 7.91 -10.71
CA SER A 239 -2.92 6.53 -10.61
C SER A 239 -3.93 6.14 -11.69
N GLU A 240 -4.63 7.09 -12.29
CA GLU A 240 -5.59 6.84 -13.38
C GLU A 240 -4.83 6.67 -14.70
N VAL A 241 -3.80 7.50 -14.95
CA VAL A 241 -2.92 7.40 -16.13
C VAL A 241 -2.20 6.06 -16.16
N LEU A 242 -1.63 5.65 -15.02
CA LEU A 242 -0.93 4.36 -14.86
C LEU A 242 -1.84 3.12 -15.01
N THR A 243 -3.13 3.32 -15.23
CA THR A 243 -4.12 2.26 -15.46
C THR A 243 -4.91 2.46 -16.74
N LEU A 244 -4.47 3.37 -17.63
CA LEU A 244 -5.08 3.53 -18.94
C LEU A 244 -4.95 2.24 -19.74
N PRO A 245 -5.98 1.79 -20.46
CA PRO A 245 -5.85 0.65 -21.36
C PRO A 245 -4.99 0.99 -22.58
N GLU A 246 -4.31 0.00 -23.16
CA GLU A 246 -3.49 0.17 -24.38
C GLU A 246 -4.28 0.83 -25.53
N ALA A 247 -5.53 0.39 -25.75
CA ALA A 247 -6.46 0.97 -26.72
C ALA A 247 -7.33 2.08 -26.11
N CYS A 248 -6.72 3.06 -25.43
CA CYS A 248 -7.46 4.15 -24.79
C CYS A 248 -7.92 5.25 -25.77
N GLU A 249 -7.36 5.32 -26.97
CA GLU A 249 -7.63 6.40 -27.92
C GLU A 249 -9.03 6.35 -28.53
N VAL A 250 -9.64 7.53 -28.70
CA VAL A 250 -10.93 7.74 -29.36
C VAL A 250 -10.79 8.87 -30.36
N ARG A 251 -11.30 8.64 -31.57
CA ARG A 251 -11.47 9.66 -32.60
C ARG A 251 -12.94 9.78 -32.97
N GLU A 252 -13.44 11.01 -33.02
CA GLU A 252 -14.78 11.31 -33.50
C GLU A 252 -14.73 12.35 -34.62
N PRO A 253 -15.26 12.02 -35.82
CA PRO A 253 -15.29 12.95 -36.94
C PRO A 253 -16.08 14.22 -36.60
N ARG A 254 -15.56 15.38 -36.99
CA ARG A 254 -16.25 16.67 -36.85
C ARG A 254 -16.45 17.34 -38.21
N LYS A 255 -17.68 17.75 -38.50
CA LYS A 255 -18.00 18.40 -39.76
C LYS A 255 -17.27 19.75 -39.88
N GLY A 256 -16.41 19.87 -40.90
CA GLY A 256 -15.67 21.11 -41.20
C GLY A 256 -14.58 21.49 -40.19
N LYS A 257 -14.14 20.55 -39.34
CA LYS A 257 -13.05 20.72 -38.37
C LYS A 257 -12.20 19.46 -38.33
N GLU A 258 -11.02 19.53 -37.73
CA GLU A 258 -10.25 18.33 -37.37
C GLU A 258 -11.06 17.41 -36.43
N ASP A 259 -10.83 16.12 -36.55
CA ASP A 259 -11.45 15.10 -35.72
C ASP A 259 -11.21 15.38 -34.23
N ALA A 260 -12.24 15.15 -33.41
CA ALA A 260 -12.06 15.17 -31.97
C ALA A 260 -11.16 14.02 -31.57
N TYR A 261 -10.10 14.30 -30.83
CA TYR A 261 -9.24 13.28 -30.25
C TYR A 261 -9.38 13.27 -28.73
N GLY A 262 -9.54 12.09 -28.15
CA GLY A 262 -9.78 11.92 -26.73
C GLY A 262 -9.32 10.58 -26.19
N LEU A 263 -9.29 10.47 -24.86
CA LEU A 263 -8.86 9.25 -24.16
C LEU A 263 -10.02 8.66 -23.36
N ARG A 264 -10.29 7.36 -23.52
CA ARG A 264 -11.15 6.59 -22.62
C ARG A 264 -10.51 6.56 -21.24
N TRP A 265 -11.27 6.98 -20.24
CA TRP A 265 -10.78 7.25 -18.90
C TRP A 265 -11.59 6.51 -17.83
N TRP A 266 -10.89 5.90 -16.86
CA TRP A 266 -11.51 5.19 -15.73
C TRP A 266 -11.22 5.90 -14.41
N PRO A 267 -12.16 6.70 -13.88
CA PRO A 267 -11.95 7.44 -12.64
C PRO A 267 -11.55 6.55 -11.44
N ALA A 268 -10.64 7.05 -10.59
CA ALA A 268 -10.19 6.30 -9.41
C ALA A 268 -11.24 6.20 -8.30
N LYS A 269 -12.20 7.14 -8.28
CA LYS A 269 -13.24 7.26 -7.25
C LYS A 269 -14.55 6.54 -7.59
N GLY A 270 -14.54 5.62 -8.55
CA GLY A 270 -15.71 4.79 -8.88
C GLY A 270 -16.82 5.52 -9.65
N ALA A 271 -16.51 6.68 -10.25
CA ALA A 271 -17.38 7.27 -11.25
C ALA A 271 -17.31 6.47 -12.56
N GLU A 272 -18.35 6.57 -13.37
CA GLU A 272 -18.45 5.88 -14.65
C GLU A 272 -17.27 6.24 -15.60
N PRO A 273 -16.81 5.29 -16.42
CA PRO A 273 -15.83 5.57 -17.45
C PRO A 273 -16.34 6.64 -18.44
N MET A 274 -15.44 7.50 -18.92
CA MET A 274 -15.79 8.61 -19.81
C MET A 274 -14.70 8.86 -20.83
N VAL A 275 -15.01 9.59 -21.91
CA VAL A 275 -13.99 10.11 -22.83
C VAL A 275 -13.55 11.49 -22.37
N LYS A 276 -12.25 11.69 -22.19
CA LYS A 276 -11.66 13.02 -22.00
C LYS A 276 -11.16 13.56 -23.32
N TRP A 277 -11.91 14.50 -23.89
CA TRP A 277 -11.52 15.20 -25.12
C TRP A 277 -10.35 16.14 -24.87
N LEU A 278 -9.39 16.15 -25.80
CA LEU A 278 -8.19 16.96 -25.73
C LEU A 278 -8.36 18.25 -26.52
N VAL A 279 -7.56 19.26 -26.16
CA VAL A 279 -7.40 20.44 -27.00
C VAL A 279 -6.64 20.05 -28.28
N PRO A 280 -7.05 20.54 -29.48
CA PRO A 280 -6.45 20.10 -30.74
C PRO A 280 -4.92 20.25 -30.80
N SER A 281 -4.39 21.34 -30.22
CA SER A 281 -2.93 21.61 -30.17
C SER A 281 -2.12 20.57 -29.38
N MET A 282 -2.75 19.78 -28.52
CA MET A 282 -2.08 18.73 -27.74
C MET A 282 -2.34 17.33 -28.28
N ALA A 283 -3.19 17.17 -29.31
CA ALA A 283 -3.55 15.86 -29.83
C ALA A 283 -2.31 15.06 -30.28
N SER A 284 -1.51 15.65 -31.17
CA SER A 284 -0.27 15.03 -31.68
C SER A 284 0.78 14.77 -30.61
N VAL A 285 0.84 15.61 -29.58
CA VAL A 285 1.75 15.42 -28.43
C VAL A 285 1.33 14.19 -27.62
N VAL A 286 0.03 14.01 -27.39
CA VAL A 286 -0.50 12.85 -26.65
C VAL A 286 -0.38 11.58 -27.47
N GLU A 287 -0.61 11.63 -28.79
CA GLU A 287 -0.35 10.50 -29.68
C GLU A 287 1.12 10.05 -29.63
N ASP A 288 2.07 10.98 -29.74
CA ASP A 288 3.51 10.68 -29.61
C ASP A 288 3.83 10.10 -28.22
N ALA A 289 3.25 10.66 -27.16
CA ALA A 289 3.42 10.15 -25.80
C ALA A 289 2.91 8.70 -25.64
N LEU A 290 1.72 8.40 -26.16
CA LEU A 290 1.18 7.03 -26.13
C LEU A 290 2.00 6.07 -26.97
N GLN A 291 2.45 6.49 -28.16
CA GLN A 291 3.30 5.67 -29.01
C GLN A 291 4.65 5.36 -28.34
N LYS A 292 5.29 6.34 -27.72
CA LYS A 292 6.52 6.15 -26.93
C LYS A 292 6.31 5.15 -25.79
N ILE A 293 5.21 5.28 -25.07
CA ILE A 293 4.85 4.34 -23.99
C ILE A 293 4.64 2.93 -24.55
N ARG A 294 3.93 2.77 -25.67
CA ARG A 294 3.74 1.46 -26.32
C ARG A 294 5.06 0.82 -26.69
N VAL A 295 5.96 1.56 -27.35
CA VAL A 295 7.29 1.07 -27.72
C VAL A 295 8.11 0.69 -26.48
N ALA A 296 8.15 1.54 -25.46
CA ALA A 296 8.90 1.28 -24.23
C ALA A 296 8.35 0.07 -23.43
N THR A 297 7.08 -0.28 -23.63
CA THR A 297 6.40 -1.39 -22.92
C THR A 297 6.19 -2.63 -23.77
N ASP A 298 6.58 -2.63 -25.05
CA ASP A 298 6.26 -3.70 -26.01
C ASP A 298 6.80 -5.06 -25.56
N GLU A 299 8.07 -5.10 -25.16
CA GLU A 299 8.71 -6.33 -24.70
C GLU A 299 8.02 -6.90 -23.44
N ALA A 300 7.69 -6.03 -22.48
CA ALA A 300 6.96 -6.44 -21.28
C ALA A 300 5.57 -7.00 -21.61
N ARG A 301 4.87 -6.41 -22.60
CA ARG A 301 3.57 -6.91 -23.09
C ARG A 301 3.71 -8.25 -23.81
N ARG A 302 4.75 -8.42 -24.63
CA ARG A 302 5.04 -9.67 -25.34
C ARG A 302 5.26 -10.81 -24.35
N ILE A 303 6.09 -10.58 -23.33
CA ILE A 303 6.35 -11.52 -22.24
C ILE A 303 5.06 -11.82 -21.46
N ALA A 304 4.26 -10.78 -21.14
CA ALA A 304 2.99 -10.96 -20.45
C ALA A 304 2.01 -11.86 -21.24
N LYS A 305 1.83 -11.58 -22.54
CA LYS A 305 1.01 -12.41 -23.45
C LYS A 305 1.53 -13.85 -23.55
N TRP A 306 2.85 -14.04 -23.51
CA TRP A 306 3.43 -15.38 -23.48
C TRP A 306 3.06 -16.14 -22.20
N TYR A 307 3.11 -15.49 -21.03
CA TYR A 307 2.71 -16.10 -19.75
C TYR A 307 1.20 -16.38 -19.63
N GLU A 308 0.36 -15.70 -20.41
CA GLU A 308 -1.06 -16.02 -20.52
C GLU A 308 -1.28 -17.34 -21.28
N LYS A 309 -0.46 -17.60 -22.30
CA LYS A 309 -0.56 -18.81 -23.15
C LYS A 309 0.22 -20.00 -22.59
N ASN A 310 1.26 -19.78 -21.80
CA ASN A 310 2.18 -20.81 -21.31
C ASN A 310 2.13 -20.92 -19.79
N ALA A 311 0.99 -21.36 -19.28
CA ALA A 311 0.76 -21.55 -17.85
C ALA A 311 1.78 -22.53 -17.24
N GLY A 312 2.40 -22.14 -16.12
CA GLY A 312 3.36 -22.99 -15.39
C GLY A 312 4.78 -23.03 -15.96
N GLN A 313 5.03 -22.33 -17.07
CA GLN A 313 6.35 -22.23 -17.68
C GLN A 313 6.99 -20.88 -17.39
N ILE A 314 8.32 -20.82 -17.49
CA ILE A 314 9.10 -19.58 -17.41
C ILE A 314 9.43 -19.07 -18.82
N TYR A 315 9.27 -17.77 -19.04
CA TYR A 315 9.71 -17.15 -20.28
C TYR A 315 11.25 -17.11 -20.28
N LEU A 316 11.88 -17.64 -21.33
CA LEU A 316 13.32 -17.56 -21.57
C LEU A 316 13.58 -16.57 -22.69
N SER A 317 14.46 -15.60 -22.47
CA SER A 317 14.93 -14.75 -23.57
C SER A 317 15.77 -15.58 -24.55
N PRO A 318 15.93 -15.13 -25.80
CA PRO A 318 16.73 -15.86 -26.80
C PRO A 318 18.13 -16.24 -26.29
N ASP A 319 18.77 -15.35 -25.52
CA ASP A 319 20.13 -15.53 -25.01
C ASP A 319 20.24 -16.69 -24.01
N VAL A 320 19.21 -16.91 -23.19
CA VAL A 320 19.15 -17.98 -22.20
C VAL A 320 18.29 -19.17 -22.62
N SER A 321 17.83 -19.20 -23.87
CA SER A 321 16.96 -20.28 -24.39
C SER A 321 17.59 -21.67 -24.25
N HIS A 322 18.91 -21.77 -24.35
CA HIS A 322 19.71 -22.98 -24.20
C HIS A 322 19.68 -23.58 -22.77
N LEU A 323 19.19 -22.82 -21.78
CA LEU A 323 18.99 -23.29 -20.41
C LEU A 323 17.64 -24.01 -20.23
N GLY A 324 16.75 -23.94 -21.22
CA GLY A 324 15.46 -24.61 -21.21
C GLY A 324 15.60 -26.13 -21.06
N GLY A 325 14.77 -26.72 -20.20
CA GLY A 325 14.74 -28.17 -19.97
C GLY A 325 15.87 -28.72 -19.08
N ARG A 326 16.82 -27.89 -18.63
CA ARG A 326 17.83 -28.32 -17.65
C ARG A 326 17.17 -28.57 -16.29
N GLU A 327 17.51 -29.71 -15.68
CA GLU A 327 17.02 -30.04 -14.33
C GLU A 327 17.62 -29.11 -13.27
N TRP A 328 18.86 -28.65 -13.45
CA TRP A 328 19.58 -27.84 -12.48
C TRP A 328 20.15 -26.56 -13.11
N LEU A 329 19.92 -25.43 -12.46
CA LEU A 329 20.49 -24.13 -12.84
C LEU A 329 21.27 -23.56 -11.66
N SER A 330 22.50 -23.11 -11.92
CA SER A 330 23.31 -22.36 -10.96
C SER A 330 22.63 -21.02 -10.62
N MET A 331 22.93 -20.44 -9.45
CA MET A 331 22.36 -19.12 -9.10
C MET A 331 22.76 -17.99 -10.05
N ALA A 332 23.82 -18.15 -10.84
CA ALA A 332 24.17 -17.21 -11.90
C ALA A 332 23.20 -17.32 -13.08
N GLU A 333 22.96 -18.54 -13.55
CA GLU A 333 21.98 -18.83 -14.61
C GLU A 333 20.55 -18.44 -14.17
N VAL A 334 20.17 -18.68 -12.91
CA VAL A 334 18.88 -18.21 -12.38
C VAL A 334 18.79 -16.69 -12.38
N ALA A 335 19.89 -15.99 -12.02
CA ALA A 335 19.92 -14.53 -12.07
C ALA A 335 19.76 -14.02 -13.50
N GLU A 336 20.42 -14.65 -14.47
CA GLU A 336 20.34 -14.32 -15.89
C GLU A 336 18.92 -14.53 -16.43
N VAL A 337 18.31 -15.68 -16.16
CA VAL A 337 16.93 -16.02 -16.58
C VAL A 337 15.89 -15.04 -16.01
N LEU A 338 16.08 -14.59 -14.77
CA LEU A 338 15.13 -13.71 -14.08
C LEU A 338 15.48 -12.22 -14.16
N GLY A 339 16.61 -11.86 -14.79
CA GLY A 339 17.08 -10.48 -14.89
C GLY A 339 17.54 -9.86 -13.56
N PHE A 340 18.10 -10.66 -12.64
CA PHE A 340 18.67 -10.17 -11.40
C PHE A 340 20.12 -9.71 -11.58
N THR A 341 20.52 -8.70 -10.81
CA THR A 341 21.88 -8.14 -10.83
C THR A 341 22.93 -9.06 -10.21
N ASP A 342 22.52 -9.98 -9.33
CA ASP A 342 23.45 -10.85 -8.62
C ASP A 342 22.83 -12.19 -8.15
N ARG A 343 23.73 -13.11 -7.80
CA ARG A 343 23.42 -14.48 -7.30
C ARG A 343 22.69 -14.48 -5.96
N GLY A 344 22.89 -13.45 -5.13
CA GLY A 344 22.25 -13.30 -3.83
C GLY A 344 20.77 -13.02 -3.98
N ALA A 345 20.40 -12.12 -4.89
CA ALA A 345 19.01 -11.82 -5.25
C ALA A 345 18.29 -13.06 -5.79
N ALA A 346 18.93 -13.83 -6.69
CA ALA A 346 18.40 -15.11 -7.18
C ALA A 346 18.15 -16.11 -6.04
N SER A 347 19.14 -16.27 -5.14
CA SER A 347 19.02 -17.17 -3.99
C SER A 347 17.89 -16.76 -3.04
N ALA A 348 17.75 -15.46 -2.76
CA ALA A 348 16.69 -14.92 -1.92
C ALA A 348 15.31 -15.15 -2.56
N TRP A 349 15.20 -14.93 -3.87
CA TRP A 349 13.98 -15.18 -4.62
C TRP A 349 13.59 -16.66 -4.60
N CYS A 350 14.52 -17.58 -4.86
CA CYS A 350 14.26 -19.01 -4.79
C CYS A 350 13.74 -19.43 -3.41
N ARG A 351 14.35 -18.94 -2.32
CA ARG A 351 13.85 -19.19 -0.95
C ARG A 351 12.44 -18.64 -0.74
N ALA A 352 12.19 -17.40 -1.16
CA ALA A 352 10.88 -16.76 -1.04
C ALA A 352 9.78 -17.49 -1.83
N LYS A 353 10.15 -18.21 -2.89
CA LYS A 353 9.25 -19.04 -3.71
C LYS A 353 9.26 -20.52 -3.35
N ALA A 354 9.95 -20.89 -2.27
CA ALA A 354 10.11 -22.28 -1.82
C ALA A 354 10.67 -23.21 -2.92
N ILE A 355 11.50 -22.69 -3.81
CA ILE A 355 12.20 -23.47 -4.83
C ILE A 355 13.36 -24.20 -4.16
N LYS A 356 13.49 -25.51 -4.44
CA LYS A 356 14.55 -26.35 -3.87
C LYS A 356 15.91 -25.90 -4.39
N ILE A 357 16.81 -25.56 -3.46
CA ILE A 357 18.20 -25.20 -3.75
C ILE A 357 19.12 -26.24 -3.10
N VAL A 358 20.09 -26.77 -3.85
CA VAL A 358 21.04 -27.80 -3.40
C VAL A 358 22.47 -27.41 -3.78
N ARG A 359 23.46 -27.87 -3.01
CA ARG A 359 24.87 -27.80 -3.42
C ARG A 359 25.27 -29.09 -4.13
N LEU A 360 25.51 -29.03 -5.43
CA LEU A 360 25.86 -30.21 -6.23
C LEU A 360 27.37 -30.46 -6.30
N ASP A 361 28.17 -29.40 -6.28
CA ASP A 361 29.64 -29.43 -6.39
C ASP A 361 30.35 -29.08 -5.07
N GLY A 362 29.60 -29.10 -3.95
CA GLY A 362 30.08 -28.73 -2.62
C GLY A 362 30.32 -27.23 -2.40
N LYS A 363 30.33 -26.39 -3.44
CA LYS A 363 30.67 -24.96 -3.36
C LYS A 363 29.52 -24.04 -3.79
N HIS A 364 28.82 -24.36 -4.87
CA HIS A 364 27.81 -23.52 -5.49
C HIS A 364 26.40 -24.05 -5.28
N LEU A 365 25.44 -23.13 -5.21
CA LEU A 365 24.02 -23.41 -5.08
C LEU A 365 23.37 -23.54 -6.46
N PHE A 366 22.54 -24.56 -6.61
CA PHE A 366 21.77 -24.85 -7.80
C PHE A 366 20.28 -24.97 -7.46
N ALA A 367 19.42 -24.36 -8.26
CA ALA A 367 17.98 -24.54 -8.19
C ALA A 367 17.55 -25.69 -9.10
N ARG A 368 16.65 -26.53 -8.59
CA ARG A 368 16.07 -27.64 -9.35
C ARG A 368 14.80 -27.21 -10.08
N GLU A 369 14.64 -27.63 -11.33
CA GLU A 369 13.40 -27.58 -12.12
C GLU A 369 12.77 -26.18 -12.19
N LEU A 370 13.58 -25.11 -12.28
CA LEU A 370 13.09 -23.72 -12.38
C LEU A 370 12.12 -23.55 -13.56
N CYS A 371 12.44 -24.18 -14.70
CA CYS A 371 11.65 -24.09 -15.92
C CYS A 371 10.36 -24.93 -15.89
N SER A 372 10.27 -25.90 -14.97
CA SER A 372 9.19 -26.89 -14.90
C SER A 372 8.23 -26.64 -13.73
N ASN A 373 8.71 -26.01 -12.65
CA ASN A 373 8.02 -25.90 -11.36
C ASN A 373 7.85 -24.47 -10.86
N LEU A 374 7.49 -23.53 -11.74
CA LEU A 374 6.90 -22.28 -11.27
C LEU A 374 5.44 -22.53 -10.88
N VAL A 375 5.28 -23.15 -9.69
CA VAL A 375 4.00 -23.18 -8.98
C VAL A 375 3.52 -21.74 -8.88
N TYR A 376 2.33 -21.49 -9.44
CA TYR A 376 1.68 -20.19 -9.55
C TYR A 376 1.74 -19.38 -8.25
N GLY A 377 2.79 -18.58 -8.09
CA GLY A 377 2.87 -17.53 -7.08
C GLY A 377 2.43 -16.21 -7.72
N ARG A 378 1.58 -15.46 -7.01
CA ARG A 378 0.91 -14.18 -7.38
C ARG A 378 1.73 -13.09 -8.13
N SER A 379 3.03 -13.27 -8.37
CA SER A 379 3.85 -12.37 -9.18
C SER A 379 3.55 -12.45 -10.68
N THR A 380 3.12 -13.59 -11.23
CA THR A 380 2.69 -13.69 -12.64
C THR A 380 1.36 -12.97 -12.89
N THR A 381 0.52 -12.81 -11.85
CA THR A 381 -0.70 -12.00 -11.90
C THR A 381 -0.39 -10.51 -12.15
N SER A 382 0.79 -10.03 -11.71
CA SER A 382 1.26 -8.67 -12.01
C SER A 382 1.58 -8.51 -13.49
N LEU A 383 2.24 -9.50 -14.11
CA LEU A 383 2.59 -9.48 -15.54
C LEU A 383 1.35 -9.60 -16.42
N ARG A 384 0.34 -10.41 -16.05
CA ARG A 384 -0.96 -10.46 -16.77
C ARG A 384 -1.68 -9.11 -16.83
N ARG A 385 -1.53 -8.25 -15.81
CA ARG A 385 -2.11 -6.88 -15.86
C ARG A 385 -1.35 -5.93 -16.80
N VAL A 386 -0.07 -6.19 -17.07
CA VAL A 386 0.75 -5.38 -17.99
C VAL A 386 0.30 -5.55 -19.44
N ALA A 387 -0.23 -6.72 -19.82
CA ALA A 387 -0.71 -6.97 -21.19
C ALA A 387 -1.77 -5.95 -21.65
N HIS A 388 -2.56 -5.41 -20.73
CA HIS A 388 -3.73 -4.58 -21.04
C HIS A 388 -3.64 -3.11 -20.62
N CYS A 389 -2.62 -2.70 -19.85
CA CYS A 389 -2.42 -1.29 -19.44
C CYS A 389 -1.36 -0.61 -20.31
N CYS A 390 -1.54 0.67 -20.68
CA CYS A 390 -0.55 1.56 -21.32
C CYS A 390 0.76 1.59 -20.53
#